data_AF-A0A2G9WWX0-F1
#
_entry.id   AF-A0A2G9WWX0-F1
#
_cell.length_a   1.000
_cell.length_b   1.000
_cell.length_c   1.000
_cell.angle_alpha   90.00
_cell.angle_beta   90.00
_cell.angle_gamma   90.00
#
_symmetry.space_group_name_H-M   'P 1'
#
loop_
_entity.id
_entity.type
_entity.pdbx_description
1 polymer ?
#
loop_
_entity_poly.entity_id
_entity_poly.type
_entity_poly.pdbx_seq_one_letter_code
_entity_poly.pdbx_strand_id
1 'polypeptide(L)'
;MVNVHSQKDMYQANLNACYLAASEGFPHLSIAEIIEPPHGMMDAFLVRQIVMHMMVTQFCWPKKRLWIEEQRNRHALYHGLKVIDERLTSTKFEAHYQTIAYRALELLAAHIREAA
;
A
#
# COMPACT_ATOMS: atom_id res chain seq x y z
N MET A 1 -13.62 12.00 10.39
CA MET A 1 -14.61 10.92 10.61
C MET A 1 -14.64 10.09 9.34
N VAL A 2 -14.21 8.83 9.39
CA VAL A 2 -14.32 7.91 8.24
C VAL A 2 -15.73 7.38 8.20
N ASN A 3 -16.45 7.63 7.11
CA ASN A 3 -17.70 6.96 6.88
C ASN A 3 -17.40 5.53 6.39
N VAL A 4 -17.53 4.54 7.27
CA VAL A 4 -17.27 3.12 6.95
C VAL A 4 -18.18 2.57 5.85
N HIS A 5 -19.32 3.22 5.57
CA HIS A 5 -20.23 2.87 4.49
C HIS A 5 -19.88 3.56 3.16
N SER A 6 -18.98 4.55 3.18
CA SER A 6 -18.46 5.22 1.98
C SER A 6 -17.29 4.44 1.43
N GLN A 7 -17.45 3.86 0.23
CA GLN A 7 -16.33 3.19 -0.44
C GLN A 7 -15.15 4.12 -0.71
N LYS A 8 -15.40 5.41 -0.94
CA LYS A 8 -14.34 6.39 -1.17
C LYS A 8 -13.53 6.64 0.09
N ASP A 9 -14.20 6.82 1.23
CA ASP A 9 -13.53 7.12 2.49
C ASP A 9 -12.77 5.88 2.98
N MET A 10 -13.34 4.68 2.80
CA MET A 10 -12.64 3.42 3.07
C MET A 10 -11.45 3.20 2.13
N TYR A 11 -11.54 3.57 0.85
CA TYR A 11 -10.40 3.48 -0.07
C TYR A 11 -9.25 4.36 0.42
N GLN A 12 -9.54 5.61 0.76
CA GLN A 12 -8.54 6.55 1.24
C GLN A 12 -7.96 6.13 2.60
N ALA A 13 -8.79 5.63 3.52
CA ALA A 13 -8.33 5.15 4.82
C ALA A 13 -7.37 3.95 4.68
N ASN A 14 -7.73 2.97 3.84
CA ASN A 14 -6.87 1.80 3.59
C ASN A 14 -5.56 2.21 2.92
N LEU A 15 -5.62 3.14 1.95
CA LEU A 15 -4.45 3.65 1.26
C LEU A 15 -3.50 4.40 2.20
N ASN A 16 -4.05 5.27 3.05
CA ASN A 16 -3.27 6.00 4.07
C ASN A 16 -2.60 5.03 5.05
N ALA A 17 -3.33 4.03 5.52
CA ALA A 17 -2.79 3.00 6.41
C ALA A 17 -1.64 2.21 5.75
N CYS A 18 -1.78 1.88 4.46
CA CYS A 18 -0.70 1.25 3.69
C CYS A 18 0.55 2.14 3.59
N TYR A 19 0.39 3.42 3.27
CA TYR A 19 1.53 4.34 3.15
C TYR A 19 2.24 4.56 4.49
N LEU A 20 1.48 4.73 5.58
CA LEU A 20 2.03 4.89 6.92
C LEU A 20 2.82 3.65 7.34
N ALA A 21 2.21 2.46 7.23
CA ALA A 21 2.90 1.20 7.55
C ALA A 21 4.15 0.98 6.69
N ALA A 22 4.08 1.31 5.41
CA ALA A 22 5.21 1.19 4.50
C ALA A 22 6.34 2.17 4.87
N SER A 23 6.02 3.41 5.24
CA SER A 23 7.02 4.38 5.72
C SER A 23 7.65 3.96 7.05
N GLU A 24 6.88 3.34 7.96
CA GLU A 24 7.43 2.74 9.19
C GLU A 24 8.36 1.56 8.89
N GLY A 25 8.03 0.74 7.88
CA GLY A 25 8.88 -0.39 7.43
C GLY A 25 10.15 0.03 6.70
N PHE A 26 10.13 1.22 6.06
CA PHE A 26 11.24 1.81 5.31
C PHE A 26 11.51 3.24 5.82
N PRO A 27 12.08 3.40 7.03
CA PRO A 27 12.13 4.69 7.73
C PRO A 27 13.03 5.75 7.07
N HIS A 28 13.82 5.36 6.06
CA HIS A 28 14.62 6.27 5.24
C HIS A 28 13.81 6.94 4.12
N LEU A 29 12.58 6.51 3.88
CA LEU A 29 11.68 7.05 2.87
C LEU A 29 10.54 7.83 3.51
N SER A 30 10.35 9.06 3.04
CA SER A 30 9.16 9.84 3.35
C SER A 30 7.93 9.29 2.62
N ILE A 31 6.74 9.51 3.19
CA ILE A 31 5.48 9.17 2.52
C ILE A 31 5.37 9.87 1.16
N ALA A 32 5.87 11.11 1.04
CA ALA A 32 5.88 11.85 -0.21
C ALA A 32 6.69 11.13 -1.29
N GLU A 33 7.88 10.63 -0.95
CA GLU A 33 8.71 9.84 -1.88
C GLU A 33 8.05 8.51 -2.25
N ILE A 34 7.26 7.89 -1.37
CA ILE A 34 6.51 6.67 -1.71
C ILE A 34 5.30 6.99 -2.62
N ILE A 35 4.64 8.14 -2.39
CA ILE A 35 3.50 8.60 -3.20
C ILE A 35 3.97 9.00 -4.61
N GLU A 36 5.10 9.68 -4.72
CA GLU A 36 5.67 10.10 -5.99
C GLU A 36 7.16 9.76 -6.01
N PRO A 37 7.51 8.49 -6.33
CA PRO A 37 8.89 8.04 -6.35
C PRO A 37 9.77 8.91 -7.25
N PRO A 38 10.81 9.56 -6.70
CA PRO A 38 11.77 10.30 -7.50
C PRO A 38 12.43 9.40 -8.55
N HIS A 39 12.77 9.97 -9.70
CA HIS A 39 13.41 9.20 -10.76
C HIS A 39 14.73 8.57 -10.28
N GLY A 40 14.90 7.27 -10.52
CA GLY A 40 16.08 6.50 -10.09
C GLY A 40 16.04 5.97 -8.66
N MET A 41 15.04 6.34 -7.85
CA MET A 41 14.93 5.91 -6.45
C MET A 41 14.21 4.56 -6.33
N MET A 42 14.93 3.48 -6.63
CA MET A 42 14.37 2.14 -6.84
C MET A 42 13.69 1.55 -5.60
N ASP A 43 14.19 1.88 -4.41
CA ASP A 43 13.58 1.58 -3.12
C ASP A 43 12.20 2.24 -2.99
N ALA A 44 12.08 3.54 -3.25
CA ALA A 44 10.79 4.24 -3.25
C ALA A 44 9.79 3.61 -4.25
N PHE A 45 10.24 3.23 -5.44
CA PHE A 45 9.42 2.50 -6.40
C PHE A 45 8.97 1.13 -5.86
N LEU A 46 9.87 0.36 -5.25
CA LEU A 46 9.55 -0.93 -4.65
C LEU A 46 8.52 -0.78 -3.52
N VAL A 47 8.72 0.21 -2.63
CA VAL A 47 7.80 0.46 -1.52
C VAL A 47 6.43 0.88 -2.05
N ARG A 48 6.36 1.68 -3.11
CA ARG A 48 5.08 1.97 -3.77
C ARG A 48 4.44 0.71 -4.35
N GLN A 49 5.21 -0.23 -4.90
CA GLN A 49 4.65 -1.51 -5.35
C GLN A 49 4.09 -2.33 -4.18
N ILE A 50 4.76 -2.35 -3.03
CA ILE A 50 4.27 -2.98 -1.79
C ILE A 50 2.92 -2.38 -1.37
N VAL A 51 2.79 -1.05 -1.34
CA VAL A 51 1.52 -0.37 -1.00
C VAL A 51 0.39 -0.80 -1.95
N MET A 52 0.63 -0.78 -3.26
CA MET A 52 -0.38 -1.21 -4.23
C MET A 52 -0.74 -2.70 -4.09
N HIS A 53 0.24 -3.54 -3.76
CA HIS A 53 0.04 -4.97 -3.55
C HIS A 53 -0.80 -5.24 -2.29
N MET A 54 -0.56 -4.51 -1.19
CA MET A 54 -1.39 -4.60 0.02
C MET A 54 -2.83 -4.15 -0.23
N MET A 55 -3.03 -3.08 -1.01
CA MET A 55 -4.38 -2.63 -1.39
C MET A 55 -5.18 -3.73 -2.10
N VAL A 56 -4.53 -4.54 -2.94
CA VAL A 56 -5.18 -5.65 -3.66
C VAL A 56 -5.35 -6.89 -2.76
N THR A 57 -4.32 -7.25 -1.99
CA THR A 57 -4.29 -8.55 -1.29
C THR A 57 -4.86 -8.52 0.12
N GLN A 58 -4.60 -7.45 0.88
CA GLN A 58 -5.04 -7.31 2.27
C GLN A 58 -6.41 -6.64 2.35
N PHE A 59 -6.63 -5.64 1.51
CA PHE A 59 -7.86 -4.84 1.51
C PHE A 59 -8.83 -5.18 0.37
N CYS A 60 -8.49 -6.18 -0.45
CA CYS A 60 -9.34 -6.73 -1.52
C CYS A 60 -9.85 -5.68 -2.53
N TRP A 61 -9.13 -4.57 -2.72
CA TRP A 61 -9.53 -3.57 -3.69
C TRP A 61 -9.32 -4.10 -5.13
N PRO A 62 -10.32 -3.96 -6.03
CA PRO A 62 -10.16 -4.39 -7.40
C PRO A 62 -8.99 -3.67 -8.08
N LYS A 63 -8.10 -4.43 -8.74
CA LYS A 63 -6.96 -3.86 -9.51
C LYS A 63 -7.40 -2.73 -10.43
N LYS A 64 -8.62 -2.85 -11.02
CA LYS A 64 -9.20 -1.83 -11.91
C LYS A 64 -9.38 -0.48 -11.21
N ARG A 65 -9.76 -0.47 -9.93
CA ARG A 65 -9.97 0.75 -9.16
C ARG A 65 -8.66 1.49 -8.92
N LEU A 66 -7.61 0.76 -8.54
CA LEU A 66 -6.30 1.35 -8.25
C LEU A 66 -5.74 2.17 -9.43
N TRP A 67 -5.74 1.64 -10.66
CA TRP A 67 -5.16 2.39 -11.78
C TRP A 67 -6.03 3.58 -12.23
N ILE A 68 -7.34 3.55 -11.94
CA ILE A 68 -8.25 4.68 -12.19
C ILE A 68 -8.03 5.78 -11.14
N GLU A 69 -8.07 5.42 -9.85
CA GLU A 69 -7.97 6.39 -8.75
C GLU A 69 -6.56 6.97 -8.61
N GLU A 70 -5.53 6.13 -8.74
CA GLU A 70 -4.13 6.57 -8.65
C GLU A 70 -3.61 7.18 -9.97
N GLN A 71 -4.46 7.26 -11.01
CA GLN A 71 -4.11 7.73 -12.36
C GLN A 71 -2.85 7.04 -12.94
N ARG A 72 -2.61 5.77 -12.60
CA ARG A 72 -1.41 5.03 -13.02
C ARG A 72 -1.64 4.30 -14.33
N ASN A 73 -0.56 4.13 -15.09
CA ASN A 73 -0.57 3.21 -16.22
C ASN A 73 -0.90 1.79 -15.72
N ARG A 74 -1.94 1.17 -16.30
CA ARG A 74 -2.35 -0.21 -16.01
C ARG A 74 -1.17 -1.19 -16.08
N HIS A 75 -0.28 -1.05 -17.06
CA HIS A 75 0.87 -1.92 -17.19
C HIS A 75 1.83 -1.80 -16.00
N ALA A 76 2.09 -0.57 -15.55
CA ALA A 76 2.96 -0.33 -14.39
C ALA A 76 2.38 -0.91 -13.10
N LEU A 77 1.06 -0.80 -12.88
CA LEU A 77 0.39 -1.44 -11.74
C LEU A 77 0.54 -2.96 -11.80
N TYR A 78 0.19 -3.58 -12.94
CA TYR A 78 0.21 -5.04 -13.07
C TYR A 78 1.63 -5.61 -12.97
N HIS A 79 2.60 -4.93 -13.57
CA HIS A 79 4.01 -5.27 -13.43
C HIS A 79 4.45 -5.16 -11.97
N GLY A 80 4.10 -4.07 -11.28
CA GLY A 80 4.42 -3.89 -9.87
C GLY A 80 3.85 -5.00 -8.98
N LEU A 81 2.59 -5.40 -9.19
CA LEU A 81 1.99 -6.52 -8.46
C LEU A 81 2.77 -7.82 -8.68
N LYS A 82 3.10 -8.14 -9.93
CA LYS A 82 3.86 -9.34 -10.29
C LYS A 82 5.26 -9.34 -9.64
N VAL A 83 5.95 -8.19 -9.59
CA VAL A 83 7.25 -8.06 -8.92
C VAL A 83 7.14 -8.39 -7.43
N ILE A 84 6.07 -7.97 -6.76
CA ILE A 84 5.86 -8.30 -5.34
C ILE A 84 5.54 -9.79 -5.19
N ASP A 85 4.64 -10.35 -6.01
CA ASP A 85 4.33 -11.79 -6.01
C ASP A 85 5.61 -12.65 -6.15
N GLU A 86 6.50 -12.27 -7.07
CA GLU A 86 7.80 -12.95 -7.26
C GLU A 86 8.71 -12.81 -6.04
N ARG A 87 8.78 -11.63 -5.43
CA ARG A 87 9.61 -11.39 -4.23
C ARG A 87 9.09 -12.12 -2.99
N LEU A 88 7.78 -12.34 -2.88
CA LEU A 88 7.17 -13.11 -1.79
C LEU A 88 7.61 -14.58 -1.77
N THR A 89 8.23 -15.09 -2.84
CA THR A 89 8.89 -16.42 -2.82
C THR A 89 10.10 -16.49 -1.88
N SER A 90 10.67 -15.33 -1.51
CA SER A 90 11.74 -15.24 -0.51
C SER A 90 11.17 -15.09 0.89
N THR A 91 11.46 -16.05 1.76
CA THR A 91 10.99 -16.07 3.16
C THR A 91 11.35 -14.80 3.94
N LYS A 92 12.52 -14.21 3.68
CA LYS A 92 12.94 -12.94 4.32
C LYS A 92 12.09 -11.77 3.87
N PHE A 93 11.81 -11.69 2.57
CA PHE A 93 10.97 -10.63 2.02
C PHE A 93 9.53 -10.80 2.47
N GLU A 94 9.01 -12.03 2.45
CA GLU A 94 7.67 -12.36 2.95
C GLU A 94 7.51 -11.96 4.41
N ALA A 95 8.41 -12.35 5.30
CA ALA A 95 8.32 -12.01 6.73
C ALA A 95 8.28 -10.48 6.95
N HIS A 96 9.11 -9.73 6.22
CA HIS A 96 9.11 -8.27 6.30
C HIS A 96 7.82 -7.66 5.72
N TYR A 97 7.36 -8.15 4.56
CA TYR A 97 6.09 -7.74 3.95
C TYR A 97 4.92 -7.98 4.90
N GLN A 98 4.85 -9.14 5.55
CA GLN A 98 3.79 -9.48 6.49
C GLN A 98 3.80 -8.57 7.72
N THR A 99 4.98 -8.17 8.19
CA THR A 99 5.12 -7.19 9.29
C THR A 99 4.47 -5.85 8.90
N ILE A 100 4.74 -5.37 7.69
CA ILE A 100 4.15 -4.12 7.15
C ILE A 100 2.64 -4.28 6.95
N ALA A 101 2.20 -5.40 6.38
CA ALA A 101 0.79 -5.68 6.14
C ALA A 101 -0.02 -5.72 7.45
N TYR A 102 0.50 -6.41 8.46
CA TYR A 102 -0.11 -6.45 9.80
C TYR A 102 -0.21 -5.05 10.38
N ARG A 103 0.85 -4.24 10.26
CA ARG A 103 0.86 -2.87 10.73
C ARG A 103 -0.17 -1.98 10.04
N ALA A 104 -0.38 -2.14 8.73
CA ALA A 104 -1.42 -1.42 8.01
C ALA A 104 -2.83 -1.77 8.54
N LEU A 105 -3.08 -3.03 8.89
CA LEU A 105 -4.35 -3.45 9.50
C LEU A 105 -4.55 -2.82 10.88
N GLU A 106 -3.51 -2.76 11.71
CA GLU A 106 -3.57 -2.11 13.02
C GLU A 106 -3.89 -0.61 12.92
N LEU A 107 -3.22 0.09 12.00
CA LEU A 107 -3.42 1.51 11.76
C LEU A 107 -4.85 1.81 11.28
N LEU A 108 -5.38 1.00 10.37
CA LEU A 108 -6.78 1.13 9.93
C LEU A 108 -7.74 0.90 11.10
N ALA A 109 -7.52 -0.16 11.89
CA ALA A 109 -8.38 -0.48 13.02
C ALA A 109 -8.36 0.63 14.08
N ALA A 110 -7.19 1.23 14.35
CA ALA A 110 -7.08 2.40 15.22
C ALA A 110 -7.86 3.60 14.66
N HIS A 111 -7.69 3.90 13.37
CA HIS A 111 -8.37 5.01 12.72
C HIS A 111 -9.90 4.87 12.72
N ILE A 112 -10.42 3.65 12.54
CA ILE A 112 -11.87 3.38 12.60
C ILE A 112 -12.39 3.56 14.04
N ARG A 113 -11.64 3.10 15.06
CA ARG A 113 -12.04 3.25 16.47
C ARG A 113 -12.09 4.71 16.91
N GLU A 114 -11.16 5.54 16.44
CA GLU A 114 -11.15 6.98 16.73
C GLU A 114 -12.29 7.74 16.04
N ALA A 115 -12.87 7.15 14.98
CA ALA A 115 -13.95 7.75 14.21
C ALA A 115 -15.36 7.29 14.63
N ALA A 116 -15.47 6.31 15.53
CA ALA A 116 -16.72 5.78 16.08
C ALA A 116 -17.11 6.49 17.38
#